data_AF-A0A3S5ISG1-F1
#
_entry.id   AF-A0A3S5ISG1-F1
#
_cell.length_a   1.000
_cell.length_b   1.000
_cell.length_c   1.000
_cell.angle_alpha   90.00
_cell.angle_beta   90.00
_cell.angle_gamma   90.00
#
_symmetry.space_group_name_H-M   'P 1'
#
loop_
_entity.id
_entity.type
_entity.pdbx_description
1 polymer ?
#
loop_
_entity_poly.entity_id
_entity_poly.type
_entity_poly.pdbx_seq_one_letter_code
_entity_poly.pdbx_strand_id
1 'polypeptide(L)'
;FLVDLRTLPRCGIYWGLLEKYSPGEPVNYVNGRCMTLARDVAQQFVSYEPLRRLVCLPYSVEREPEFLSLNMNHEDAMVGRVLREIRYKELVYVKEGPCRFHDVHVGSHLGPVSQGSVVVHHLWESEYELLMRRFGNDTFPLPQRYRRMRGGFVFDCFW
;
A
#
# COMPACT_ATOMS: atom_id res chain seq x y z
N PHE A 1 -6.08 7.18 10.26
CA PHE A 1 -4.74 6.64 9.97
C PHE A 1 -3.81 6.55 11.18
N LEU A 2 -3.33 7.67 11.75
CA LEU A 2 -2.33 7.61 12.84
C LEU A 2 -2.81 6.89 14.10
N VAL A 3 -4.09 7.04 14.45
CA VAL A 3 -4.69 6.28 15.56
C VAL A 3 -4.83 4.80 15.24
N ASP A 4 -5.14 4.46 14.00
CA ASP A 4 -5.22 3.08 13.52
C ASP A 4 -3.84 2.40 13.60
N LEU A 5 -2.77 3.08 13.19
CA LEU A 5 -1.39 2.60 13.31
C LEU A 5 -1.04 2.16 14.74
N ARG A 6 -1.57 2.86 15.76
CA ARG A 6 -1.29 2.54 17.17
C ARG A 6 -1.98 1.26 17.65
N THR A 7 -2.99 0.79 16.92
CA THR A 7 -3.72 -0.44 17.24
C THR A 7 -3.12 -1.70 16.59
N LEU A 8 -2.30 -1.51 15.55
CA LEU A 8 -1.68 -2.59 14.79
C LEU A 8 -0.30 -2.96 15.36
N PRO A 9 0.27 -4.14 14.99
CA PRO A 9 1.65 -4.48 15.34
C PRO A 9 2.65 -3.43 14.88
N ARG A 10 3.71 -3.18 15.64
CA ARG A 10 4.71 -2.15 15.27
C ARG A 10 5.71 -2.59 14.19
N CYS A 11 5.76 -3.89 13.92
CA CYS A 11 6.70 -4.54 13.01
C CYS A 11 5.92 -5.37 12.00
N GLY A 12 6.53 -5.66 10.85
CA GLY A 12 5.99 -6.56 9.85
C GLY A 12 4.89 -5.97 8.97
N ILE A 13 4.41 -4.74 9.22
CA ILE A 13 3.28 -4.18 8.47
C ILE A 13 3.64 -3.92 7.01
N TYR A 14 2.80 -4.45 6.13
CA TYR A 14 2.62 -4.01 4.75
C TYR A 14 1.15 -3.65 4.52
N TRP A 15 0.87 -2.35 4.44
CA TRP A 15 -0.49 -1.80 4.54
C TRP A 15 -0.88 -0.93 3.35
N GLY A 16 -2.03 -1.23 2.76
CA GLY A 16 -2.84 -0.30 1.98
C GLY A 16 -4.00 -1.04 1.32
N LEU A 17 -4.40 -0.61 0.12
CA LEU A 17 -5.37 -1.37 -0.65
C LEU A 17 -4.72 -2.59 -1.29
N LEU A 18 -5.03 -3.79 -0.77
CA LEU A 18 -4.41 -5.04 -1.22
C LEU A 18 -5.09 -5.58 -2.49
N GLU A 19 -4.29 -5.75 -3.54
CA GLU A 19 -4.65 -6.27 -4.85
C GLU A 19 -3.82 -7.51 -5.21
N LYS A 20 -4.14 -8.14 -6.35
CA LYS A 20 -3.45 -9.32 -6.87
C LYS A 20 -2.87 -9.04 -8.24
N TYR A 21 -1.57 -9.23 -8.39
CA TYR A 21 -0.89 -9.20 -9.68
C TYR A 21 -0.74 -10.63 -10.19
N SER A 22 -1.25 -10.91 -11.39
CA SER A 22 -1.36 -12.29 -11.94
C SER A 22 -0.72 -12.56 -13.32
N PRO A 23 0.19 -11.72 -13.87
CA PRO A 23 1.13 -12.19 -14.89
C PRO A 23 2.15 -13.16 -14.28
N GLY A 24 1.98 -14.46 -14.51
CA GLY A 24 2.84 -15.51 -13.95
C GLY A 24 2.40 -15.96 -12.57
N GLU A 25 3.32 -15.97 -11.59
CA GLU A 25 2.99 -16.47 -10.25
C GLU A 25 2.24 -15.41 -9.42
N PRO A 26 1.04 -15.68 -8.89
CA PRO A 26 0.21 -14.64 -8.26
C PRO A 26 0.88 -13.99 -7.06
N VAL A 27 0.94 -12.65 -7.05
CA VAL A 27 1.53 -11.86 -5.95
C VAL A 27 0.46 -10.95 -5.34
N ASN A 28 0.38 -10.93 -4.01
CA ASN A 28 -0.38 -9.87 -3.32
C ASN A 28 0.49 -8.62 -3.21
N TYR A 29 -0.04 -7.48 -3.60
CA TYR A 29 0.65 -6.19 -3.50
C TYR A 29 -0.32 -5.11 -3.02
N VAL A 30 0.21 -4.05 -2.43
CA VAL A 30 -0.56 -2.87 -2.09
C VAL A 30 -0.52 -1.92 -3.28
N ASN A 31 -1.68 -1.48 -3.73
CA ASN A 31 -1.83 -0.57 -4.86
C ASN A 31 -1.05 0.76 -4.66
N GLY A 32 -0.46 1.27 -5.74
CA GLY A 32 0.43 2.44 -5.74
C GLY A 32 -0.17 3.79 -5.32
N ARG A 33 -1.47 3.88 -5.00
CA ARG A 33 -2.07 5.11 -4.45
C ARG A 33 -1.46 5.52 -3.11
N CYS A 34 -1.23 4.56 -2.23
CA CYS A 34 -0.53 4.76 -0.97
C CYS A 34 -0.18 3.42 -0.36
N MET A 35 1.08 3.29 0.05
CA MET A 35 1.60 2.13 0.72
C MET A 35 2.27 2.57 2.02
N THR A 36 2.00 1.83 3.10
CA THR A 36 2.69 1.99 4.38
C THR A 36 3.46 0.72 4.70
N LEU A 37 4.77 0.86 4.93
CA LEU A 37 5.66 -0.21 5.38
C LEU A 37 6.12 0.08 6.80
N ALA A 38 6.10 -0.93 7.65
CA ALA A 38 6.86 -0.87 8.89
C ALA A 38 8.37 -0.77 8.58
N ARG A 39 9.14 -0.17 9.49
CA ARG A 39 10.56 0.11 9.29
C ARG A 39 11.36 -1.16 8.95
N ASP A 40 11.09 -2.24 9.66
CA ASP A 40 11.71 -3.55 9.47
C ASP A 40 11.38 -4.15 8.09
N VAL A 41 10.13 -4.02 7.63
CA VAL A 41 9.74 -4.43 6.28
C VAL A 41 10.47 -3.61 5.21
N ALA A 42 10.54 -2.29 5.40
CA ALA A 42 11.29 -1.41 4.50
C ALA A 42 12.77 -1.78 4.46
N GLN A 43 13.38 -2.10 5.61
CA GLN A 43 14.78 -2.56 5.69
C GLN A 43 15.00 -3.86 4.91
N GLN A 44 14.12 -4.86 5.09
CA GLN A 44 14.20 -6.11 4.33
C GLN A 44 14.12 -5.83 2.83
N PHE A 45 13.13 -5.04 2.40
CA PHE A 45 12.94 -4.67 1.00
C PHE A 45 14.17 -4.01 0.38
N VAL A 46 14.71 -2.95 1.01
CA VAL A 46 15.88 -2.23 0.45
C VAL A 46 17.18 -3.01 0.54
N SER A 47 17.25 -4.04 1.39
CA SER A 47 18.41 -4.92 1.52
C SER A 47 18.43 -6.08 0.51
N TYR A 48 17.37 -6.25 -0.28
CA TYR A 48 17.26 -7.38 -1.21
C TYR A 48 18.22 -7.24 -2.39
N GLU A 49 19.32 -7.98 -2.35
CA GLU A 49 20.45 -7.87 -3.30
C GLU A 49 20.04 -7.94 -4.78
N PRO A 50 19.14 -8.83 -5.23
CA PRO A 50 18.72 -8.86 -6.63
C PRO A 50 18.08 -7.54 -7.08
N LEU A 51 17.24 -6.92 -6.25
CA LEU A 51 16.65 -5.61 -6.55
C LEU A 51 17.72 -4.51 -6.52
N ARG A 52 18.54 -4.47 -5.47
CA ARG A 52 19.61 -3.45 -5.33
C ARG A 52 20.52 -3.44 -6.55
N ARG A 53 20.93 -4.63 -7.00
CA ARG A 53 21.76 -4.78 -8.21
C ARG A 53 21.07 -4.19 -9.43
N LEU A 54 19.80 -4.52 -9.67
CA LEU A 54 19.07 -4.08 -10.86
C LEU A 54 18.81 -2.57 -10.89
N VAL A 55 18.52 -1.96 -9.74
CA VAL A 55 18.34 -0.49 -9.62
C VAL A 55 19.62 0.28 -9.98
N CYS A 56 20.80 -0.31 -9.76
CA CYS A 56 22.08 0.31 -10.09
C CYS A 56 22.58 0.02 -11.51
N LEU A 57 21.89 -0.82 -12.29
CA LEU A 57 22.28 -1.16 -13.64
C LEU A 57 21.53 -0.30 -14.66
N PRO A 58 22.19 0.16 -15.73
CA PRO A 58 21.49 0.78 -16.84
C PRO A 58 20.60 -0.27 -17.52
N TYR A 59 19.45 0.19 -17.99
CA TYR A 59 18.55 -0.65 -18.78
C TYR A 59 19.20 -1.06 -20.10
N SER A 60 18.98 -2.31 -20.51
CA SER A 60 19.21 -2.79 -21.88
C SER A 60 18.15 -3.84 -22.23
N VAL A 61 17.83 -4.01 -23.51
CA VAL A 61 16.81 -4.97 -23.97
C VAL A 61 17.19 -6.40 -23.59
N GLU A 62 18.48 -6.73 -23.61
CA GLU A 62 19.00 -8.04 -23.23
C GLU A 62 18.74 -8.36 -21.74
N ARG A 63 18.62 -7.33 -20.90
CA ARG A 63 18.34 -7.45 -19.45
C ARG A 63 16.87 -7.30 -19.08
N GLU A 64 16.00 -6.93 -20.02
CA GLU A 64 14.57 -6.77 -19.76
C GLU A 64 13.96 -7.95 -18.97
N PRO A 65 14.29 -9.23 -19.27
CA PRO A 65 13.80 -10.35 -18.47
C PRO A 65 14.18 -10.29 -16.98
N GLU A 66 15.35 -9.74 -16.63
CA GLU A 66 15.78 -9.58 -15.24
C GLU A 66 14.89 -8.55 -14.51
N PHE A 67 14.60 -7.42 -15.15
CA PHE A 67 13.71 -6.37 -14.60
C PHE A 67 12.27 -6.88 -14.46
N LEU A 68 11.74 -7.54 -15.49
CA LEU A 68 10.38 -8.11 -15.48
C LEU A 68 10.24 -9.24 -14.46
N SER A 69 11.31 -10.00 -14.17
CA SER A 69 11.27 -11.06 -13.15
C SER A 69 10.96 -10.54 -11.74
N LEU A 70 11.29 -9.28 -11.45
CA LEU A 70 10.95 -8.60 -10.19
C LEU A 70 9.77 -7.63 -10.34
N ASN A 71 9.06 -7.68 -11.47
CA ASN A 71 7.96 -6.77 -11.80
C ASN A 71 8.36 -5.29 -11.80
N MET A 72 9.61 -4.94 -12.13
CA MET A 72 10.09 -3.54 -12.08
C MET A 72 9.40 -2.60 -13.09
N ASN A 73 8.57 -3.13 -13.99
CA ASN A 73 7.67 -2.38 -14.86
C ASN A 73 6.39 -1.88 -14.16
N HIS A 74 6.15 -2.30 -12.91
CA HIS A 74 5.06 -1.83 -12.04
C HIS A 74 5.59 -1.69 -10.61
N GLU A 75 5.87 -0.46 -10.18
CA GLU A 75 6.55 -0.18 -8.90
C GLU A 75 5.85 -0.79 -7.67
N ASP A 76 4.53 -0.73 -7.63
CA ASP A 76 3.73 -1.27 -6.53
C ASP A 76 3.73 -2.81 -6.50
N ALA A 77 3.56 -3.43 -7.66
CA ALA A 77 3.65 -4.89 -7.81
C ALA A 77 5.09 -5.40 -7.54
N MET A 78 6.13 -4.63 -7.86
CA MET A 78 7.53 -4.93 -7.54
C MET A 78 7.73 -5.04 -6.04
N VAL A 79 7.15 -4.15 -5.23
CA VAL A 79 7.27 -4.21 -3.77
C VAL A 79 6.65 -5.51 -3.24
N GLY A 80 5.43 -5.85 -3.69
CA GLY A 80 4.80 -7.13 -3.35
C GLY A 80 5.64 -8.33 -3.79
N ARG A 81 6.24 -8.27 -5.00
CA ARG A 81 7.06 -9.34 -5.57
C ARG A 81 8.31 -9.56 -4.73
N VAL A 82 9.05 -8.50 -4.43
CA VAL A 82 10.29 -8.57 -3.65
C VAL A 82 10.02 -9.07 -2.23
N LEU A 83 8.99 -8.57 -1.55
CA LEU A 83 8.64 -9.05 -0.21
C LEU A 83 8.27 -10.55 -0.18
N ARG A 84 7.63 -11.04 -1.25
CA ARG A 84 7.36 -12.46 -1.44
C ARG A 84 8.65 -13.26 -1.66
N GLU A 85 9.58 -12.78 -2.49
CA GLU A 85 10.87 -13.47 -2.73
C GLU A 85 11.75 -13.54 -1.47
N ILE A 86 11.76 -12.47 -0.67
CA ILE A 86 12.46 -12.42 0.63
C ILE A 86 11.92 -13.48 1.60
N ARG A 87 10.63 -13.85 1.47
CA ARG A 87 9.92 -14.76 2.39
C ARG A 87 10.02 -14.32 3.85
N TYR A 88 9.85 -13.03 4.09
CA TYR A 88 9.90 -12.45 5.43
C TYR A 88 8.79 -13.06 6.32
N LYS A 89 9.17 -13.77 7.39
CA LYS A 89 8.23 -14.61 8.17
C LYS A 89 7.28 -13.78 9.02
N GLU A 90 7.71 -12.58 9.37
CA GLU A 90 7.04 -11.63 10.24
C GLU A 90 6.16 -10.66 9.43
N LEU A 91 6.09 -10.81 8.11
CA LEU A 91 5.25 -9.98 7.24
C LEU A 91 3.77 -10.15 7.58
N VAL A 92 3.10 -9.02 7.82
CA VAL A 92 1.68 -8.90 8.16
C VAL A 92 1.02 -7.97 7.14
N TYR A 93 0.07 -8.51 6.39
CA TYR A 93 -0.74 -7.70 5.49
C TYR A 93 -1.81 -6.95 6.26
N VAL A 94 -1.94 -5.65 6.01
CA VAL A 94 -3.07 -4.85 6.51
C VAL A 94 -3.83 -4.34 5.30
N LYS A 95 -5.03 -4.87 5.09
CA LYS A 95 -5.87 -4.53 3.95
C LYS A 95 -6.83 -3.41 4.33
N GLU A 96 -6.83 -2.34 3.54
CA GLU A 96 -7.86 -1.31 3.60
C GLU A 96 -9.03 -1.60 2.67
N GLY A 97 -10.19 -1.14 3.08
CA GLY A 97 -11.39 -1.16 2.26
C GLY A 97 -11.44 0.03 1.30
N PRO A 98 -12.08 -0.11 0.13
CA PRO A 98 -12.16 0.96 -0.87
C PRO A 98 -12.89 2.22 -0.37
N CYS A 99 -13.75 2.12 0.66
CA CYS A 99 -14.38 3.28 1.29
C CYS A 99 -13.38 4.23 1.98
N ARG A 100 -12.19 3.74 2.35
CA ARG A 100 -11.14 4.53 3.03
C ARG A 100 -9.97 4.84 2.09
N PHE A 101 -9.87 4.12 0.98
CA PHE A 101 -8.95 4.30 -0.14
C PHE A 101 -9.76 4.49 -1.42
N HIS A 102 -10.27 5.71 -1.63
CA HIS A 102 -11.23 6.01 -2.70
C HIS A 102 -10.75 7.09 -3.65
N ASP A 103 -11.42 7.11 -4.79
CA ASP A 103 -11.36 8.13 -5.81
C ASP A 103 -12.53 9.12 -5.67
N VAL A 104 -12.33 10.39 -6.03
CA VAL A 104 -13.38 11.41 -5.96
C VAL A 104 -14.08 11.64 -7.29
N HIS A 105 -13.32 11.93 -8.36
CA HIS A 105 -13.90 12.31 -9.66
C HIS A 105 -13.92 11.18 -10.70
N VAL A 106 -12.89 10.35 -10.71
CA VAL A 106 -12.71 9.27 -11.70
C VAL A 106 -11.95 8.12 -11.05
N GLY A 107 -12.20 6.87 -11.44
CA GLY A 107 -11.45 5.72 -10.95
C GLY A 107 -12.33 4.52 -10.64
N SER A 108 -11.74 3.50 -10.02
CA SER A 108 -12.40 2.22 -9.73
C SER A 108 -13.08 2.20 -8.36
N HIS A 109 -12.74 3.12 -7.46
CA HIS A 109 -13.27 3.17 -6.10
C HIS A 109 -13.89 4.53 -5.80
N LEU A 110 -14.85 4.94 -6.62
CA LEU A 110 -15.57 6.20 -6.40
C LEU A 110 -16.32 6.19 -5.06
N GLY A 111 -16.11 7.22 -4.25
CA GLY A 111 -16.78 7.36 -2.95
C GLY A 111 -16.67 8.76 -2.36
N PRO A 112 -17.62 9.17 -1.51
CA PRO A 112 -17.56 10.47 -0.87
C PRO A 112 -16.45 10.52 0.18
N VAL A 113 -15.75 11.65 0.24
CA VAL A 113 -14.76 11.92 1.30
C VAL A 113 -15.45 12.00 2.66
N SER A 114 -14.96 11.22 3.63
CA SER A 114 -15.47 11.14 4.99
C SER A 114 -14.37 11.40 6.03
N GLN A 115 -14.74 11.51 7.30
CA GLN A 115 -13.75 11.58 8.40
C GLN A 115 -12.93 10.30 8.55
N GLY A 116 -13.43 9.18 8.01
CA GLY A 116 -12.72 7.90 7.97
C GLY A 116 -11.78 7.73 6.78
N SER A 117 -11.72 8.69 5.85
CA SER A 117 -10.83 8.64 4.68
C SER A 117 -9.36 8.53 5.12
N VAL A 118 -8.61 7.64 4.48
CA VAL A 118 -7.16 7.51 4.65
C VAL A 118 -6.43 7.98 3.40
N VAL A 119 -6.91 7.57 2.23
CA VAL A 119 -6.40 8.02 0.93
C VAL A 119 -7.56 8.53 0.11
N VAL A 120 -7.38 9.73 -0.41
CA VAL A 120 -8.31 10.39 -1.33
C VAL A 120 -7.53 10.66 -2.62
N HIS A 121 -7.94 10.03 -3.71
CA HIS A 121 -7.25 10.04 -4.99
C HIS A 121 -8.12 10.66 -6.09
N HIS A 122 -7.49 11.03 -7.23
CA HIS A 122 -8.14 11.71 -8.35
C HIS A 122 -8.92 12.98 -7.93
N LEU A 123 -8.28 13.81 -7.12
CA LEU A 123 -8.73 15.15 -6.73
C LEU A 123 -8.23 16.20 -7.74
N TRP A 124 -8.90 17.34 -7.79
CA TRP A 124 -8.35 18.54 -8.41
C TRP A 124 -7.39 19.26 -7.46
N GLU A 125 -6.44 20.01 -8.03
CA GLU A 125 -5.45 20.75 -7.24
C GLU A 125 -6.12 21.70 -6.23
N SER A 126 -7.20 22.37 -6.65
CA SER A 126 -7.99 23.29 -5.81
C SER A 126 -8.66 22.61 -4.61
N GLU A 127 -8.84 21.28 -4.62
CA GLU A 127 -9.49 20.54 -3.54
C GLU A 127 -8.51 20.14 -2.43
N TYR A 128 -7.20 20.16 -2.68
CA TYR A 128 -6.22 19.86 -1.63
C TYR A 128 -6.33 20.85 -0.48
N GLU A 129 -6.44 22.15 -0.77
CA GLU A 129 -6.59 23.17 0.27
C GLU A 129 -7.89 22.98 1.06
N LEU A 130 -8.99 22.68 0.37
CA LEU A 130 -10.29 22.41 1.00
C LEU A 130 -10.18 21.22 1.97
N LEU A 131 -9.56 20.13 1.54
CA LEU A 131 -9.41 18.92 2.35
C LEU A 131 -8.43 19.12 3.51
N MET A 132 -7.32 19.83 3.29
CA MET A 132 -6.40 20.20 4.36
C MET A 132 -7.12 21.00 5.45
N ARG A 133 -7.96 21.97 5.08
CA ARG A 133 -8.79 22.72 6.04
C ARG A 133 -9.82 21.84 6.73
N ARG A 134 -10.49 20.95 5.98
CA ARG A 134 -11.50 20.03 6.52
C ARG A 134 -10.93 19.09 7.59
N PHE A 135 -9.73 18.56 7.38
CA PHE A 135 -9.08 17.61 8.28
C PHE A 135 -8.16 18.28 9.33
N GLY A 136 -7.85 19.57 9.17
CA GLY A 136 -6.86 20.27 10.00
C GLY A 136 -7.25 20.43 11.49
N ASN A 137 -8.53 20.32 11.83
CA ASN A 137 -9.04 20.48 13.20
C ASN A 137 -9.50 19.16 13.86
N ASP A 138 -9.07 17.99 13.34
CA ASP A 138 -9.40 16.71 13.97
C ASP A 138 -8.60 16.51 15.27
N THR A 139 -9.28 16.66 16.41
CA THR A 139 -8.67 16.65 17.75
C THR A 139 -8.87 15.33 18.50
N PHE A 140 -9.84 14.51 18.11
CA PHE A 140 -10.18 13.25 18.81
C PHE A 140 -10.51 12.11 17.82
N PRO A 141 -9.57 11.72 16.94
CA PRO A 141 -9.82 10.63 16.01
C PRO A 141 -9.99 9.30 16.75
N LEU A 142 -11.03 8.55 16.39
CA LEU A 142 -11.25 7.18 16.88
C LEU A 142 -10.61 6.17 15.92
N PRO A 143 -10.00 5.09 16.44
CA PRO A 143 -9.48 4.03 15.59
C PRO A 143 -10.64 3.30 14.91
N GLN A 144 -10.45 2.99 13.63
CA GLN A 144 -11.37 2.17 12.87
C GLN A 144 -11.31 0.72 13.35
N ARG A 145 -12.47 0.06 13.37
CA ARG A 145 -12.54 -1.37 13.67
C ARG A 145 -11.98 -2.17 12.50
N TYR A 146 -11.23 -3.21 12.84
CA TYR A 146 -10.72 -4.19 11.88
C TYR A 146 -10.91 -5.60 12.43
N ARG A 147 -10.86 -6.58 11.53
CA ARG A 147 -10.87 -8.01 11.89
C ARG A 147 -9.57 -8.68 11.46
N ARG A 148 -9.26 -9.81 12.11
CA ARG A 148 -8.15 -10.67 11.70
C ARG A 148 -8.51 -11.43 10.43
N MET A 149 -7.51 -11.64 9.58
CA MET A 149 -7.55 -12.55 8.44
C MET A 149 -6.28 -13.42 8.44
N ARG A 150 -6.25 -14.47 7.63
CA ARG A 150 -5.03 -15.27 7.47
C ARG A 150 -3.90 -14.37 6.98
N GLY A 151 -2.81 -14.30 7.75
CA GLY A 151 -1.64 -13.49 7.43
C GLY A 151 -1.80 -11.98 7.64
N GLY A 152 -2.85 -11.51 8.34
CA GLY A 152 -3.08 -10.08 8.41
C GLY A 152 -4.33 -9.58 9.13
N PHE A 153 -4.67 -8.34 8.82
CA PHE A 153 -5.84 -7.62 9.29
C PHE A 153 -6.57 -6.96 8.11
N VAL A 154 -7.87 -6.71 8.26
CA VAL A 154 -8.65 -5.96 7.27
C VAL A 154 -9.54 -4.94 7.95
N PHE A 155 -9.44 -3.69 7.48
CA PHE A 155 -10.34 -2.59 7.80
C PHE A 155 -11.51 -2.65 6.81
N ASP A 156 -12.62 -3.25 7.23
CA ASP A 156 -13.79 -3.39 6.36
C ASP A 156 -14.55 -2.05 6.24
N CYS A 157 -15.24 -1.92 5.12
CA CYS A 157 -16.26 -0.89 4.92
C CYS A 157 -17.56 -1.39 5.53
N PHE A 158 -17.89 -0.88 6.72
CA PHE A 158 -19.22 -1.08 7.30
C PHE A 158 -20.14 0.01 6.75
N TRP A 159 -21.16 -0.40 6.02
CA TRP A 159 -22.27 0.44 5.56
C TRP A 159 -23.47 0.22 6.47
#